data_AF-G8YQ11-F1
#
_entry.id   AF-G8YQ11-F1
#
_cell.length_a   1.000
_cell.length_b   1.000
_cell.length_c   1.000
_cell.angle_alpha   90.00
_cell.angle_beta   90.00
_cell.angle_gamma   90.00
#
_symmetry.space_group_name_H-M   'P 1'
#
loop_
_entity.id
_entity.type
_entity.pdbx_description
1 polymer ?
#
loop_
_entity_poly.entity_id
_entity_poly.type
_entity_poly.pdbx_seq_one_letter_code
_entity_poly.pdbx_strand_id
1 'polypeptide(L)'
;MKRKWSIELIQSSHEANTACELPIATKDAKRYKNDISRSTSIARPPTLSDELTSPKIPEHISVILEHISSRTIFTEYQCKSYDFIIRKRPKFVFFLGAVGKEYIDDIHSIALSPYISSIFVSSGVFPETRKSFSVSNDLECNKLSSFLQILDPLGGGLYPLDYIMVLDVNDLVRSLLPIRICRNSFHSPHEKFGVDFEKLPGLLEEYKHYLSDYITTSN
;
A
#
# COMPACT_ATOMS: atom_id res chain seq x y z
N MET A 1 -13.58 -2.99 -20.54
CA MET A 1 -12.50 -2.22 -21.21
C MET A 1 -11.40 -1.94 -20.20
N LYS A 2 -10.24 -2.61 -20.31
CA LYS A 2 -9.09 -2.39 -19.42
C LYS A 2 -8.32 -1.18 -19.96
N ARG A 3 -8.25 -0.06 -19.23
CA ARG A 3 -7.43 1.09 -19.63
C ARG A 3 -5.95 0.73 -19.39
N LYS A 4 -5.17 0.74 -20.46
CA LYS A 4 -3.72 0.57 -20.46
C LYS A 4 -3.11 1.93 -20.16
N TRP A 5 -2.38 2.05 -19.07
CA TRP A 5 -1.60 3.24 -18.75
C TRP A 5 -0.21 3.06 -19.35
N SER A 6 0.26 4.03 -20.14
CA SER A 6 1.59 4.02 -20.76
C SER A 6 2.39 5.22 -20.25
N ILE A 7 3.46 4.93 -19.52
CA ILE A 7 4.52 5.89 -19.17
C ILE A 7 5.75 5.44 -19.97
N GLU A 8 6.17 6.24 -20.94
CA GLU A 8 7.39 5.99 -21.69
C GLU A 8 8.60 6.43 -20.84
N LEU A 9 9.53 5.51 -20.58
CA LEU A 9 10.84 5.84 -20.02
C LEU A 9 11.95 5.07 -20.72
N ILE A 10 13.00 5.83 -21.02
CA ILE A 10 14.19 5.52 -21.81
C ILE A 10 15.04 4.45 -21.09
N GLN A 11 15.50 3.46 -21.85
CA GLN A 11 16.30 2.33 -21.39
C GLN A 11 17.78 2.72 -21.17
N SER A 12 18.35 2.20 -20.09
CA SER A 12 19.77 1.81 -20.07
C SER A 12 19.97 0.54 -19.25
N SER A 13 20.57 -0.45 -19.90
CA SER A 13 20.98 -1.77 -19.44
C SER A 13 22.11 -1.76 -18.42
N HIS A 14 22.17 -2.78 -17.54
CA HIS A 14 23.37 -3.61 -17.34
C HIS A 14 23.09 -4.88 -16.51
N GLU A 15 23.97 -5.85 -16.70
CA GLU A 15 23.82 -7.30 -16.55
C GLU A 15 24.27 -7.85 -15.19
N ALA A 16 23.70 -9.02 -14.87
CA ALA A 16 24.24 -10.24 -14.24
C ALA A 16 25.22 -10.17 -13.05
N ASN A 17 24.96 -11.02 -12.03
CA ASN A 17 25.93 -12.06 -11.64
C ASN A 17 25.33 -13.15 -10.74
N THR A 18 25.96 -14.32 -10.83
CA THR A 18 25.49 -15.66 -10.51
C THR A 18 26.11 -16.23 -9.22
N ALA A 19 25.31 -17.05 -8.53
CA ALA A 19 25.63 -18.29 -7.79
C ALA A 19 26.54 -18.28 -6.54
N CYS A 20 26.07 -18.96 -5.48
CA CYS A 20 26.80 -20.08 -4.85
C CYS A 20 25.88 -20.88 -3.88
N GLU A 21 25.69 -22.17 -4.16
CA GLU A 21 25.02 -23.17 -3.30
C GLU A 21 26.07 -23.94 -2.48
N LEU A 22 25.73 -24.39 -1.26
CA LEU A 22 26.24 -25.65 -0.68
C LEU A 22 25.18 -26.29 0.28
N PRO A 23 25.15 -27.63 0.45
CA PRO A 23 23.94 -28.39 0.76
C PRO A 23 23.89 -28.95 2.20
N ILE A 24 22.68 -29.17 2.74
CA ILE A 24 22.48 -29.90 4.01
C ILE A 24 21.54 -31.11 3.81
N ALA A 25 22.12 -32.27 4.12
CA ALA A 25 21.59 -33.59 4.52
C ALA A 25 20.12 -33.98 4.24
N THR A 26 19.98 -35.13 3.58
CA THR A 26 18.84 -35.61 2.78
C THR A 26 17.81 -36.51 3.47
N LYS A 27 17.69 -36.56 4.82
CA LYS A 27 16.85 -37.59 5.46
C LYS A 27 15.71 -37.11 6.37
N ASP A 28 15.78 -35.90 6.93
CA ASP A 28 14.66 -35.35 7.72
C ASP A 28 13.67 -34.48 6.90
N ALA A 29 14.06 -34.11 5.67
CA ALA A 29 13.26 -33.27 4.79
C ALA A 29 12.02 -33.96 4.20
N LYS A 30 11.90 -35.30 4.25
CA LYS A 30 10.79 -36.01 3.59
C LYS A 30 9.48 -35.98 4.39
N ARG A 31 9.54 -35.83 5.72
CA ARG A 31 8.32 -35.80 6.55
C ARG A 31 7.70 -34.41 6.61
N TYR A 32 8.53 -33.35 6.62
CA TYR A 32 8.06 -31.97 6.53
C TYR A 32 7.63 -31.53 5.12
N LYS A 33 8.17 -32.15 4.05
CA LYS A 33 7.78 -31.80 2.67
C LYS A 33 6.35 -32.21 2.32
N ASN A 34 5.81 -33.27 2.90
CA ASN A 34 4.44 -33.71 2.55
C ASN A 34 3.35 -32.80 3.12
N ASP A 35 3.59 -32.14 4.26
CA ASP A 35 2.63 -31.17 4.82
C ASP A 35 2.77 -29.77 4.19
N ILE A 36 3.96 -29.40 3.69
CA ILE A 36 4.20 -28.16 2.91
C ILE A 36 3.74 -28.32 1.44
N SER A 37 3.48 -29.55 0.97
CA SER A 37 3.02 -29.82 -0.40
C SER A 37 1.54 -29.50 -0.63
N ARG A 38 0.79 -29.04 0.38
CA ARG A 38 -0.37 -28.19 0.12
C ARG A 38 0.13 -26.78 -0.15
N SER A 39 0.78 -26.61 -1.31
CA SER A 39 0.78 -25.34 -2.01
C SER A 39 -0.69 -25.03 -2.33
N THR A 40 -1.40 -24.41 -1.37
CA THR A 40 -2.42 -23.46 -1.73
C THR A 40 -1.67 -22.40 -2.50
N SER A 41 -1.67 -22.51 -3.83
CA SER A 41 -1.40 -21.37 -4.70
C SER A 41 -2.31 -20.26 -4.20
N ILE A 42 -1.74 -19.32 -3.44
CA ILE A 42 -2.51 -18.21 -2.87
C ILE A 42 -2.98 -17.41 -4.06
N ALA A 43 -4.30 -17.28 -4.17
CA ALA A 43 -4.92 -16.56 -5.26
C ALA A 43 -4.44 -15.12 -5.19
N ARG A 44 -3.69 -14.71 -6.22
CA ARG A 44 -3.26 -13.33 -6.40
C ARG A 44 -4.49 -12.41 -6.38
N PRO A 45 -4.48 -11.28 -5.65
CA PRO A 45 -5.61 -10.38 -5.63
C PRO A 45 -5.98 -9.97 -7.07
N PRO A 46 -7.27 -10.05 -7.45
CA PRO A 46 -7.69 -9.89 -8.85
C PRO A 46 -7.38 -8.48 -9.40
N THR A 47 -7.19 -7.51 -8.51
CA THR A 47 -6.88 -6.11 -8.79
C THR A 47 -5.38 -5.78 -8.71
N LEU A 48 -4.51 -6.76 -8.46
CA LEU A 48 -3.07 -6.57 -8.38
C LEU A 48 -2.45 -6.56 -9.78
N SER A 49 -1.79 -5.45 -10.14
CA SER A 49 -1.05 -5.28 -11.39
C SER A 49 0.23 -6.14 -11.43
N ASP A 50 0.64 -6.55 -12.64
CA ASP A 50 1.89 -7.28 -12.85
C ASP A 50 3.08 -6.37 -12.57
N GLU A 51 4.15 -6.91 -11.95
CA GLU A 51 5.37 -6.14 -11.62
C GLU A 51 5.97 -5.44 -12.82
N LEU A 52 6.10 -6.17 -13.92
CA LEU A 52 6.66 -5.69 -15.18
C LEU A 52 5.86 -4.52 -15.79
N THR A 53 4.61 -4.32 -15.35
CA THR A 53 3.73 -3.27 -15.86
C THR A 53 3.33 -2.24 -14.81
N SER A 54 3.74 -2.45 -13.56
CA SER A 54 3.35 -1.59 -12.44
C SER A 54 4.20 -0.33 -12.46
N PRO A 55 3.60 0.88 -12.47
CA PRO A 55 4.36 2.11 -12.48
C PRO A 55 5.07 2.27 -11.13
N LYS A 56 6.35 2.65 -11.17
CA LYS A 56 7.10 3.05 -9.98
C LYS A 56 6.75 4.49 -9.63
N ILE A 57 6.48 4.78 -8.35
CA ILE A 57 6.31 6.18 -7.94
C ILE A 57 7.66 6.91 -8.05
N PRO A 58 7.67 8.19 -8.49
CA PRO A 58 8.89 9.00 -8.51
C PRO A 58 9.51 9.15 -7.12
N GLU A 59 10.83 9.34 -7.08
CA GLU A 59 11.59 9.47 -5.83
C GLU A 59 11.04 10.58 -4.91
N HIS A 60 10.69 11.74 -5.47
CA HIS A 60 10.14 12.85 -4.70
C HIS A 60 8.78 12.51 -4.04
N ILE A 61 7.98 11.62 -4.64
CA ILE A 61 6.74 11.11 -4.05
C ILE A 61 7.04 10.10 -2.94
N SER A 62 8.01 9.20 -3.18
CA SER A 62 8.47 8.24 -2.16
C SER A 62 8.98 8.97 -0.90
N VAL A 63 9.77 10.03 -1.06
CA VAL A 63 10.26 10.86 0.06
C VAL A 63 9.11 11.45 0.88
N ILE A 64 8.03 11.94 0.24
CA ILE A 64 6.87 12.47 0.96
C ILE A 64 6.19 11.35 1.79
N LEU A 65 6.01 10.16 1.23
CA LEU A 65 5.38 9.04 1.92
C LEU A 65 6.24 8.52 3.10
N GLU A 66 7.56 8.48 2.93
CA GLU A 66 8.49 8.14 4.01
C GLU A 66 8.47 9.19 5.13
N HIS A 67 8.43 10.48 4.76
CA HIS A 67 8.30 11.56 5.73
C HIS A 67 7.02 11.42 6.57
N ILE A 68 5.87 11.16 5.93
CA ILE A 68 4.61 10.92 6.64
C ILE A 68 4.71 9.68 7.56
N SER A 69 5.29 8.59 7.06
CA SER A 69 5.46 7.34 7.81
C SER A 69 6.32 7.52 9.05
N SER A 70 7.37 8.35 8.98
CA SER A 70 8.31 8.57 10.08
C SER A 70 7.74 9.32 11.29
N ARG A 71 6.59 10.01 11.13
CA ARG A 71 5.99 10.84 12.20
C ARG A 71 5.47 10.04 13.39
N THR A 72 5.11 8.78 13.18
CA THR A 72 4.51 7.91 14.19
C THR A 72 5.52 7.05 14.94
N ILE A 73 6.80 7.07 14.51
CA ILE A 73 7.87 6.24 15.08
C ILE A 73 8.11 6.56 16.58
N PHE A 74 7.61 7.69 17.08
CA PHE A 74 7.83 8.09 18.48
C PHE A 74 6.88 7.48 19.52
N THR A 75 5.82 6.76 19.14
CA THR A 75 4.80 6.32 20.11
C THR A 75 4.60 4.82 20.28
N GLU A 76 5.23 3.97 19.47
CA GLU A 76 5.11 2.52 19.62
C GLU A 76 6.47 1.85 19.77
N TYR A 77 6.75 1.47 21.03
CA TYR A 77 7.77 0.54 21.49
C TYR A 77 9.23 1.06 21.67
N GLN A 78 9.50 1.50 22.90
CA GLN A 78 10.61 0.91 23.67
C GLN A 78 10.41 -0.62 23.76
N CYS A 79 10.77 -1.36 22.71
CA CYS A 79 10.95 -2.79 22.81
C CYS A 79 12.07 -3.24 21.87
N LYS A 80 13.25 -3.37 22.47
CA LYS A 80 14.31 -4.33 22.17
C LYS A 80 14.24 -4.98 20.77
N SER A 81 14.80 -4.32 19.77
CA SER A 81 15.96 -4.84 19.03
C SER A 81 16.34 -3.80 18.00
N TYR A 82 17.60 -3.37 18.05
CA TYR A 82 18.25 -2.52 17.06
C TYR A 82 18.45 -3.21 15.69
N ASP A 83 17.75 -4.33 15.43
CA ASP A 83 17.69 -5.03 14.14
C ASP A 83 16.41 -4.73 13.34
N PHE A 84 15.61 -3.74 13.76
CA PHE A 84 14.69 -3.05 12.84
C PHE A 84 15.51 -2.20 11.87
N ILE A 85 16.31 -2.89 11.05
CA ILE A 85 16.68 -2.43 9.71
C ILE A 85 15.40 -1.78 9.17
N ILE A 86 15.54 -0.57 8.63
CA ILE A 86 14.52 0.17 7.89
C ILE A 86 14.15 -0.71 6.68
N ARG A 87 13.45 -1.82 6.92
CA ARG A 87 12.97 -2.74 5.91
C ARG A 87 11.86 -1.96 5.27
N LYS A 88 12.04 -1.58 4.01
CA LYS A 88 10.97 -1.04 3.20
C LYS A 88 9.80 -2.02 3.30
N ARG A 89 8.71 -1.57 3.92
CA ARG A 89 7.47 -2.33 4.03
C ARG A 89 6.58 -1.96 2.85
N PRO A 90 5.75 -2.90 2.38
CA PRO A 90 4.61 -2.53 1.56
C PRO A 90 3.78 -1.47 2.28
N LYS A 91 3.11 -0.62 1.50
CA LYS A 91 2.33 0.50 2.04
C LYS A 91 0.91 0.45 1.51
N PHE A 92 -0.06 0.56 2.41
CA PHE A 92 -1.42 0.97 2.07
C PHE A 92 -1.50 2.48 2.23
N VAL A 93 -1.77 3.19 1.14
CA VAL A 93 -1.94 4.63 1.12
C VAL A 93 -3.40 4.93 0.83
N PHE A 94 -4.11 5.43 1.84
CA PHE A 94 -5.52 5.77 1.76
C PHE A 94 -5.67 7.26 1.46
N PHE A 95 -6.19 7.58 0.29
CA PHE A 95 -6.61 8.92 -0.07
C PHE A 95 -8.08 9.06 0.30
N LEU A 96 -8.40 10.04 1.13
CA LEU A 96 -9.73 10.20 1.69
C LEU A 96 -10.24 11.62 1.51
N GLY A 97 -11.44 11.72 0.95
CA GLY A 97 -12.11 12.98 0.71
C GLY A 97 -12.71 13.58 1.98
N ALA A 98 -13.50 14.65 1.80
CA ALA A 98 -14.08 15.40 2.91
C ALA A 98 -14.95 14.53 3.84
N VAL A 99 -15.68 13.56 3.30
CA VAL A 99 -16.47 12.60 4.08
C VAL A 99 -15.63 11.39 4.48
N GLY A 100 -14.78 10.88 3.57
CA GLY A 100 -13.98 9.70 3.83
C GLY A 100 -13.01 9.84 5.01
N LYS A 101 -12.50 11.06 5.26
CA LYS A 101 -11.58 11.32 6.39
C LYS A 101 -12.19 11.04 7.76
N GLU A 102 -13.52 11.10 7.89
CA GLU A 102 -14.22 10.79 9.14
C GLU A 102 -14.13 9.29 9.50
N TYR A 103 -13.78 8.44 8.54
CA TYR A 103 -13.61 6.99 8.70
C TYR A 103 -12.16 6.56 8.90
N ILE A 104 -11.21 7.50 9.09
CA ILE A 104 -9.79 7.18 9.25
C ILE A 104 -9.57 6.20 10.41
N ASP A 105 -10.22 6.43 11.55
CA ASP A 105 -10.07 5.56 12.73
C ASP A 105 -10.58 4.14 12.47
N ASP A 106 -11.72 4.02 11.78
CA ASP A 106 -12.28 2.73 11.38
C ASP A 106 -11.35 2.00 10.41
N ILE A 107 -10.87 2.68 9.36
CA ILE A 107 -9.94 2.10 8.37
C ILE A 107 -8.64 1.69 9.05
N HIS A 108 -8.10 2.53 9.94
CA HIS A 108 -6.88 2.24 10.66
C HIS A 108 -7.01 0.94 11.46
N SER A 109 -8.10 0.75 12.19
CA SER A 109 -8.35 -0.47 12.96
C SER A 109 -8.33 -1.75 12.11
N ILE A 110 -8.79 -1.66 10.85
CA ILE A 110 -8.83 -2.77 9.89
C ILE A 110 -7.46 -2.97 9.21
N ALA A 111 -6.77 -1.87 8.91
CA ALA A 111 -5.51 -1.88 8.17
C ALA A 111 -4.29 -2.24 9.03
N LEU A 112 -4.43 -2.28 10.36
CA LEU A 112 -3.37 -2.66 11.30
C LEU A 112 -2.65 -3.95 10.86
N SER A 113 -1.33 -3.85 10.72
CA SER A 113 -0.43 -4.95 10.39
C SER A 113 1.00 -4.62 10.83
N PRO A 114 1.71 -5.56 11.48
CA PRO A 114 3.13 -5.35 11.81
C PRO A 114 4.05 -5.42 10.59
N TYR A 115 3.55 -5.82 9.41
CA TYR A 115 4.34 -6.03 8.20
C TYR A 115 4.05 -5.02 7.09
N ILE A 116 2.96 -4.25 7.20
CA ILE A 116 2.53 -3.28 6.19
C ILE A 116 2.34 -1.91 6.85
N SER A 117 2.87 -0.87 6.22
CA SER A 117 2.64 0.51 6.66
C SER A 117 1.29 1.02 6.16
N SER A 118 0.55 1.73 7.00
CA SER A 118 -0.70 2.41 6.60
C SER A 118 -0.50 3.92 6.68
N ILE A 119 -0.77 4.61 5.58
CA ILE A 119 -0.64 6.06 5.45
C ILE A 119 -2.00 6.64 5.05
N PHE A 120 -2.43 7.69 5.74
CA PHE A 120 -3.68 8.40 5.43
C PHE A 120 -3.38 9.77 4.84
N VAL A 121 -4.00 10.05 3.70
CA VAL A 121 -3.81 11.27 2.92
C VAL A 121 -5.16 11.96 2.77
N SER A 122 -5.30 13.11 3.44
CA SER A 122 -6.50 13.95 3.38
C SER A 122 -6.15 15.39 3.73
N SER A 123 -6.95 16.33 3.23
CA SER A 123 -6.90 17.72 3.67
C SER A 123 -7.66 17.90 5.00
N GLY A 124 -7.29 18.93 5.76
CA GLY A 124 -7.90 19.27 7.05
C GLY A 124 -7.62 18.26 8.16
N VAL A 125 -6.57 17.44 8.00
CA VAL A 125 -6.07 16.51 9.03
C VAL A 125 -4.76 17.06 9.56
N PHE A 126 -4.66 17.14 10.89
CA PHE A 126 -3.53 17.76 11.57
C PHE A 126 -2.67 16.67 12.24
N PRO A 127 -1.45 16.38 11.74
CA PRO A 127 -0.58 15.34 12.28
C PRO A 127 -0.30 15.49 13.78
N GLU A 128 -0.30 16.71 14.30
CA GLU A 128 -0.06 17.04 15.70
C GLU A 128 -1.13 16.44 16.63
N THR A 129 -2.35 16.29 16.11
CA THR A 129 -3.52 15.77 16.83
C THR A 129 -3.70 14.26 16.68
N ARG A 130 -3.03 13.64 15.70
CA ARG A 130 -3.17 12.23 15.32
C ARG A 130 -1.83 11.49 15.41
N LYS A 131 -1.28 11.39 16.63
CA LYS A 131 0.05 10.78 16.86
C LYS A 131 0.09 9.26 16.69
N SER A 132 -1.06 8.60 16.76
CA SER A 132 -1.15 7.12 16.76
C SER A 132 -1.00 6.49 15.38
N PHE A 133 -1.14 7.23 14.28
CA PHE A 133 -1.03 6.69 12.92
C PHE A 133 -0.63 7.75 11.89
N SER A 134 -0.08 7.31 10.75
CA SER A 134 0.65 8.17 9.83
C SER A 134 -0.30 8.96 8.95
N VAL A 135 -0.38 10.28 9.17
CA VAL A 135 -1.27 11.19 8.42
C VAL A 135 -0.49 12.31 7.70
N SER A 136 -0.94 12.66 6.50
CA SER A 136 -0.43 13.82 5.75
C SER A 136 -0.85 15.14 6.39
N ASN A 137 -0.09 16.21 6.12
CA ASN A 137 -0.60 17.58 6.21
C ASN A 137 -1.22 18.03 4.86
N ASP A 138 -1.81 19.22 4.82
CA ASP A 138 -2.48 19.75 3.62
C ASP A 138 -1.55 19.87 2.39
N LEU A 139 -0.30 20.29 2.59
CA LEU A 139 0.67 20.44 1.51
C LEU A 139 1.03 19.09 0.90
N GLU A 140 1.26 18.09 1.73
CA GLU A 140 1.55 16.71 1.31
C GLU A 140 0.35 16.08 0.62
N CYS A 141 -0.86 16.29 1.19
CA CYS A 141 -2.10 15.85 0.58
C CYS A 141 -2.25 16.42 -0.83
N ASN A 142 -2.09 17.73 -1.01
CA ASN A 142 -2.21 18.36 -2.31
C ASN A 142 -1.18 17.82 -3.32
N LYS A 143 0.09 17.66 -2.91
CA LYS A 143 1.16 17.12 -3.78
C LYS A 143 0.87 15.68 -4.21
N LEU A 144 0.55 14.81 -3.27
CA LEU A 144 0.29 13.39 -3.55
C LEU A 144 -0.96 13.20 -4.41
N SER A 145 -2.03 13.94 -4.11
CA SER A 145 -3.30 13.86 -4.83
C SER A 145 -3.21 14.44 -6.24
N SER A 146 -2.43 15.52 -6.42
CA SER A 146 -2.17 16.11 -7.73
C SER A 146 -1.34 15.18 -8.61
N PHE A 147 -0.32 14.52 -8.04
CA PHE A 147 0.50 13.54 -8.75
C PHE A 147 -0.36 12.40 -9.32
N LEU A 148 -1.31 11.89 -8.53
CA LEU A 148 -2.24 10.85 -8.97
C LEU A 148 -3.43 11.38 -9.80
N GLN A 149 -3.59 12.70 -9.92
CA GLN A 149 -4.72 13.36 -10.58
C GLN A 149 -6.08 12.93 -10.00
N ILE A 150 -6.16 12.81 -8.67
CA ILE A 150 -7.34 12.39 -7.92
C ILE A 150 -7.88 13.49 -7.01
N LEU A 151 -7.63 14.76 -7.30
CA LEU A 151 -8.29 15.84 -6.56
C LEU A 151 -9.80 15.87 -6.87
N ASP A 152 -10.62 16.06 -5.84
CA ASP A 152 -12.06 16.21 -5.98
C ASP A 152 -12.40 17.57 -6.60
N PRO A 153 -12.95 17.61 -7.83
CA PRO A 153 -13.36 18.85 -8.46
C PRO A 153 -14.52 19.53 -7.71
N LEU A 154 -15.35 18.78 -6.97
CA LEU A 154 -16.49 19.33 -6.23
C LEU A 154 -16.08 19.86 -4.85
N GLY A 155 -15.07 19.24 -4.23
CA GLY A 155 -14.44 19.70 -2.99
C GLY A 155 -13.49 20.90 -3.16
N GLY A 156 -13.66 21.70 -4.21
CA GLY A 156 -12.83 22.88 -4.50
C GLY A 156 -11.36 22.56 -4.83
N GLY A 157 -11.04 21.30 -5.17
CA GLY A 157 -9.67 20.86 -5.44
C GLY A 157 -8.78 20.76 -4.20
N LEU A 158 -9.38 20.76 -3.01
CA LEU A 158 -8.64 20.65 -1.74
C LEU A 158 -8.52 19.20 -1.25
N TYR A 159 -9.59 18.43 -1.40
CA TYR A 159 -9.67 17.04 -0.97
C TYR A 159 -9.33 16.09 -2.11
N PRO A 160 -8.70 14.94 -1.84
CA PRO A 160 -8.65 13.87 -2.80
C PRO A 160 -10.02 13.17 -2.93
N LEU A 161 -10.15 12.39 -3.99
CA LEU A 161 -11.15 11.35 -4.13
C LEU A 161 -10.82 10.15 -3.23
N ASP A 162 -11.82 9.38 -2.84
CA ASP A 162 -11.65 8.22 -1.96
C ASP A 162 -11.00 7.04 -2.70
N TYR A 163 -9.73 6.76 -2.40
CA TYR A 163 -8.93 5.71 -3.05
C TYR A 163 -8.03 4.98 -2.05
N ILE A 164 -7.76 3.70 -2.32
CA ILE A 164 -6.62 2.97 -1.77
C ILE A 164 -5.57 2.75 -2.86
N MET A 165 -4.34 3.11 -2.56
CA MET A 165 -3.16 2.74 -3.33
C MET A 165 -2.35 1.70 -2.55
N VAL A 166 -1.98 0.62 -3.21
CA VAL A 166 -1.12 -0.43 -2.65
C VAL A 166 0.25 -0.33 -3.29
N LEU A 167 1.27 -0.05 -2.46
CA LEU A 167 2.68 -0.02 -2.85
C LEU A 167 3.40 -1.26 -2.32
N ASP A 168 4.27 -1.85 -3.13
CA ASP A 168 5.20 -2.87 -2.64
C ASP A 168 6.48 -2.26 -2.01
N VAL A 169 7.40 -3.13 -1.60
CA VAL A 169 8.67 -2.75 -0.98
C VAL A 169 9.60 -1.95 -1.91
N ASN A 170 9.36 -2.00 -3.21
CA ASN A 170 10.14 -1.32 -4.24
C ASN A 170 9.49 -0.02 -4.74
N ASP A 171 8.43 0.43 -4.04
CA ASP A 171 7.63 1.61 -4.39
C ASP A 171 6.94 1.45 -5.77
N LEU A 172 6.59 0.22 -6.16
CA LEU A 172 5.73 -0.03 -7.33
C LEU A 172 4.27 0.05 -6.94
N VAL A 173 3.45 0.74 -7.75
CA VAL A 173 1.99 0.81 -7.58
C VAL A 173 1.37 -0.51 -8.05
N ARG A 174 1.06 -1.36 -7.08
CA ARG A 174 0.45 -2.68 -7.30
C ARG A 174 -1.04 -2.61 -7.47
N SER A 175 -1.68 -1.59 -6.89
CA SER A 175 -3.09 -1.32 -7.13
C SER A 175 -3.44 0.13 -6.81
N LEU A 176 -4.49 0.62 -7.47
CA LEU A 176 -5.13 1.89 -7.18
C LEU A 176 -6.63 1.69 -7.41
N LEU A 177 -7.42 1.72 -6.34
CA LEU A 177 -8.83 1.36 -6.35
C LEU A 177 -9.65 2.43 -5.64
N PRO A 178 -10.78 2.87 -6.21
CA PRO A 178 -11.70 3.73 -5.49
C PRO A 178 -12.33 2.99 -4.31
N ILE A 179 -12.62 3.70 -3.22
CA ILE A 179 -13.34 3.21 -2.05
C ILE A 179 -14.72 3.86 -2.03
N ARG A 180 -15.76 3.06 -1.84
CA ARG A 180 -17.15 3.53 -1.80
C ARG A 180 -17.62 3.59 -0.35
N ILE A 181 -17.52 4.77 0.26
CA ILE A 181 -17.85 5.02 1.67
C ILE A 181 -19.35 5.33 1.84
N CYS A 182 -19.97 6.07 0.91
CA CYS A 182 -21.39 6.40 0.99
C CYS A 182 -22.19 5.79 -0.18
N ARG A 183 -22.99 4.76 0.11
CA ARG A 183 -23.79 4.03 -0.91
C ARG A 183 -24.99 4.81 -1.47
N ASN A 184 -25.47 5.82 -0.74
CA ASN A 184 -26.77 6.44 -1.02
C ASN A 184 -26.68 7.86 -1.61
N SER A 185 -25.47 8.39 -1.79
CA SER A 185 -25.24 9.73 -2.31
C SER A 185 -23.97 9.74 -3.14
N PHE A 186 -24.06 9.18 -4.35
CA PHE A 186 -22.95 9.24 -5.30
C PHE A 186 -22.79 10.69 -5.76
N HIS A 187 -21.84 11.41 -5.15
CA HIS A 187 -21.52 12.77 -5.49
C HIS A 187 -20.58 12.85 -6.69
N SER A 188 -19.85 11.77 -7.01
CA SER A 188 -18.89 11.77 -8.10
C SER A 188 -18.83 10.45 -8.88
N PRO A 189 -18.61 10.46 -10.21
CA PRO A 189 -18.62 9.25 -11.04
C PRO A 189 -17.63 8.15 -10.63
N HIS A 190 -16.55 8.49 -9.93
CA HIS A 190 -15.56 7.52 -9.46
C HIS A 190 -16.14 6.60 -8.37
N GLU A 191 -17.11 7.06 -7.57
CA GLU A 191 -17.79 6.31 -6.52
C GLU A 191 -18.75 5.24 -7.07
N LYS A 192 -18.99 5.21 -8.40
CA LYS A 192 -19.77 4.15 -9.06
C LYS A 192 -18.95 2.87 -9.26
N PHE A 193 -17.64 2.96 -9.13
CA PHE A 193 -16.70 1.86 -9.35
C PHE A 193 -15.83 1.72 -8.09
N GLY A 194 -15.35 0.52 -7.79
CA GLY A 194 -14.44 0.29 -6.66
C GLY A 194 -15.02 -0.57 -5.54
N VAL A 195 -14.26 -0.67 -4.45
CA VAL A 195 -14.57 -1.55 -3.33
C VAL A 195 -15.57 -0.89 -2.38
N ASP A 196 -16.61 -1.61 -1.98
CA ASP A 196 -17.49 -1.15 -0.91
C ASP A 196 -16.69 -1.06 0.39
N PHE A 197 -16.87 0.00 1.17
CA PHE A 197 -16.17 0.17 2.46
C PHE A 197 -16.32 -1.07 3.37
N GLU A 198 -17.49 -1.70 3.38
CA GLU A 198 -17.78 -2.90 4.17
C GLU A 198 -17.00 -4.14 3.69
N LYS A 199 -16.47 -4.12 2.46
CA LYS A 199 -15.63 -5.19 1.89
C LYS A 199 -14.14 -4.88 1.99
N LEU A 200 -13.77 -3.68 2.44
CA LEU A 200 -12.38 -3.28 2.61
C LEU A 200 -11.57 -4.24 3.50
N PRO A 201 -12.11 -4.79 4.62
CA PRO A 201 -11.38 -5.79 5.41
C PRO A 201 -10.91 -6.99 4.60
N GLY A 202 -11.80 -7.61 3.81
CA GLY A 202 -11.46 -8.77 2.99
C GLY A 202 -10.39 -8.45 1.95
N LEU A 203 -10.51 -7.28 1.30
CA LEU A 203 -9.51 -6.82 0.34
C LEU A 203 -8.13 -6.63 0.99
N LEU A 204 -8.08 -5.97 2.15
CA LEU A 204 -6.81 -5.73 2.85
C LEU A 204 -6.17 -7.04 3.32
N GLU A 205 -6.94 -8.01 3.79
CA GLU A 205 -6.41 -9.34 4.15
C GLU A 205 -5.82 -10.07 2.94
N GLU A 206 -6.47 -10.03 1.76
CA GLU A 206 -5.91 -10.59 0.53
C GLU A 206 -4.55 -9.96 0.17
N TYR A 207 -4.44 -8.64 0.25
CA TYR A 207 -3.16 -7.95 0.01
C TYR A 207 -2.12 -8.24 1.10
N LYS A 208 -2.53 -8.29 2.38
CA LYS A 208 -1.64 -8.61 3.50
C LYS A 208 -1.00 -9.98 3.29
N HIS A 209 -1.80 -11.00 2.99
CA HIS A 209 -1.32 -12.35 2.71
C HIS A 209 -0.39 -12.41 1.50
N TYR A 210 -0.77 -11.76 0.39
CA TYR A 210 0.07 -11.77 -0.81
C TYR A 210 1.42 -11.07 -0.59
N LEU A 211 1.41 -9.92 0.07
CA LEU A 211 2.61 -9.10 0.27
C LEU A 211 3.50 -9.66 1.38
N SER A 212 2.94 -10.32 2.41
CA SER A 212 3.74 -10.98 3.45
C SER A 212 4.60 -12.10 2.87
N ASP A 213 4.04 -12.88 1.95
CA ASP A 213 4.74 -14.02 1.35
C ASP A 213 5.91 -13.54 0.47
N TYR A 214 5.72 -12.42 -0.25
CA TYR A 214 6.78 -11.78 -1.04
C TYR A 214 7.99 -11.36 -0.19
N ILE A 215 7.75 -10.95 1.06
CA ILE A 215 8.82 -10.59 2.01
C ILE A 215 9.56 -11.84 2.49
N THR A 216 8.87 -12.98 2.62
CA THR A 216 9.48 -14.24 3.09
C THR A 216 10.28 -14.98 2.02
N THR A 217 9.91 -14.86 0.74
CA THR A 217 10.59 -15.55 -0.38
C THR A 217 11.78 -14.79 -0.95
N SER A 218 11.96 -13.52 -0.57
CA SER A 218 13.04 -12.65 -1.07
C SER A 218 14.28 -12.58 -0.15
N ASN A 219 14.31 -13.39 0.91
CA ASN A 219 15.50 -13.63 1.74
C ASN A 219 16.11 -14.99 1.41
#